data_AF-A0AAN8F4U1-F1
#
_entry.id   AF-A0AAN8F4U1-F1
#
_cell.length_a   1.000
_cell.length_b   1.000
_cell.length_c   1.000
_cell.angle_alpha   90.00
_cell.angle_beta   90.00
_cell.angle_gamma   90.00
#
_symmetry.space_group_name_H-M   'P 1'
#
loop_
_entity.id
_entity.type
_entity.pdbx_description
1 polymer ?
#
loop_
_entity_poly.entity_id
_entity_poly.type
_entity_poly.pdbx_seq_one_letter_code
_entity_poly.pdbx_strand_id
1 'polypeptide(L)'
;CPLQITDKLARSVARCCPNLEKFCVSGCPLVSALSALALMESAFYRVTPMLTMHVEKTAFDVDQLNRFIHSPLFCGPNEWQLTPAAINLGYGKPAVLAEHKAAVCILIYV
;
A
#
# COMPACT_ATOMS: atom_id res chain seq x y z
N CYS A 1 -13.21 6.87 24.57
CA CYS A 1 -12.45 6.05 23.62
C CYS A 1 -11.69 6.98 22.67
N PRO A 2 -10.35 7.01 22.66
CA PRO A 2 -9.63 7.82 21.67
C PRO A 2 -9.88 7.25 20.27
N LEU A 3 -10.18 8.12 19.30
CA LEU A 3 -10.30 7.76 17.89
C LEU A 3 -8.91 7.41 17.37
N GLN A 4 -8.72 6.16 16.91
CA GLN A 4 -7.45 5.69 16.36
C GLN A 4 -7.61 5.39 14.86
N ILE A 5 -6.62 5.79 14.08
CA ILE A 5 -6.57 5.49 12.64
C ILE A 5 -6.23 4.00 12.47
N THR A 6 -7.02 3.32 11.65
CA THR A 6 -6.89 1.88 11.32
C THR A 6 -7.04 1.68 9.81
N ASP A 7 -6.89 0.45 9.34
CA ASP A 7 -7.01 0.10 7.92
C ASP A 7 -8.37 0.44 7.27
N LYS A 8 -9.41 0.70 8.10
CA LYS A 8 -10.70 1.19 7.60
C LYS A 8 -10.57 2.49 6.81
N LEU A 9 -9.64 3.38 7.20
CA LEU A 9 -9.38 4.63 6.49
C LEU A 9 -8.95 4.36 5.04
N ALA A 10 -7.99 3.45 4.84
CA ALA A 10 -7.47 3.11 3.52
C ALA A 10 -8.59 2.60 2.60
N ARG A 11 -9.48 1.73 3.10
CA ARG A 11 -10.63 1.23 2.33
C ARG A 11 -11.61 2.34 1.91
N SER A 12 -11.86 3.30 2.80
CA SER A 12 -12.72 4.45 2.48
C SER A 12 -12.09 5.37 1.43
N VAL A 13 -10.80 5.68 1.59
CA VAL A 13 -10.05 6.54 0.67
C VAL A 13 -9.90 5.89 -0.71
N ALA A 14 -9.49 4.62 -0.74
CA ALA A 14 -9.36 3.77 -1.93
C ALA A 14 -10.59 3.84 -2.86
N ARG A 15 -11.79 3.86 -2.27
CA ARG A 15 -13.05 3.88 -3.01
C ARG A 15 -13.52 5.25 -3.48
N CYS A 16 -13.14 6.31 -2.76
CA CYS A 16 -13.70 7.65 -2.96
C CYS A 16 -12.73 8.64 -3.60
N CYS A 17 -11.45 8.29 -3.73
CA CYS A 17 -10.40 9.20 -4.18
C CYS A 17 -9.69 8.67 -5.44
N PRO A 18 -10.29 8.81 -6.64
CA PRO A 18 -9.69 8.30 -7.89
C PRO A 18 -8.42 9.06 -8.31
N ASN A 19 -8.24 10.31 -7.86
CA ASN A 19 -7.05 11.12 -8.14
C ASN A 19 -5.97 11.02 -7.05
N LEU A 20 -6.03 9.98 -6.20
CA LEU A 20 -5.09 9.83 -5.09
C LEU A 20 -3.69 9.43 -5.61
N GLU A 21 -2.72 10.32 -5.42
CA GLU A 21 -1.31 10.09 -5.78
C GLU A 21 -0.42 9.81 -4.56
N LYS A 22 -0.87 10.22 -3.37
CA LYS A 22 -0.13 10.06 -2.11
C LYS A 22 -1.07 9.72 -0.96
N PHE A 23 -0.75 8.63 -0.25
CA PHE A 23 -1.44 8.21 0.96
C PHE A 23 -0.44 8.09 2.12
N CYS A 24 -0.62 8.87 3.17
CA CYS A 24 0.31 8.91 4.30
C CYS A 24 -0.41 8.60 5.61
N VAL A 25 0.06 7.55 6.27
CA VAL A 25 -0.46 7.06 7.56
C VAL A 25 0.68 6.75 8.52
N SER A 26 1.86 7.36 8.31
CA SER A 26 3.02 7.19 9.17
C SER A 26 2.69 7.56 10.62
N GLY A 27 3.20 6.80 11.58
CA GLY A 27 2.93 7.00 13.00
C GLY A 27 1.55 6.54 13.46
N CYS A 28 0.76 5.87 12.60
CA CYS A 28 -0.50 5.24 12.98
C CYS A 28 -0.26 3.75 13.32
N PRO A 29 -0.08 3.38 14.61
CA PRO A 29 0.41 2.05 14.98
C PRO A 29 -0.56 0.90 14.67
N LEU A 30 -1.85 1.19 14.47
CA LEU A 30 -2.87 0.18 14.12
C LEU A 30 -3.08 0.00 12.62
N VAL A 31 -2.31 0.70 11.79
CA VAL A 31 -2.30 0.50 10.33
C VAL A 31 -1.39 -0.67 10.01
N SER A 32 -1.86 -1.59 9.19
CA SER A 32 -1.19 -2.84 8.84
C SER A 32 -1.07 -3.01 7.32
N ALA A 33 -0.58 -4.17 6.88
CA ALA A 33 -0.54 -4.56 5.46
C ALA A 33 -1.91 -4.49 4.76
N LEU A 34 -3.00 -4.58 5.52
CA LEU A 34 -4.37 -4.48 4.98
C LEU A 34 -4.67 -3.12 4.34
N SER A 35 -4.00 -2.04 4.77
CA SER A 35 -4.15 -0.73 4.13
C SER A 35 -3.59 -0.72 2.71
N ALA A 36 -2.41 -1.31 2.49
CA ALA A 36 -1.86 -1.45 1.14
C ALA A 36 -2.70 -2.40 0.30
N LEU A 37 -3.18 -3.50 0.89
CA LEU A 37 -4.07 -4.45 0.21
C LEU A 37 -5.32 -3.76 -0.31
N ALA A 38 -5.98 -2.93 0.50
CA ALA A 38 -7.17 -2.18 0.10
C ALA A 38 -6.89 -1.20 -1.07
N LEU A 39 -5.70 -0.58 -1.08
CA LEU A 39 -5.28 0.32 -2.17
C LEU A 39 -4.90 -0.44 -3.45
N MET A 40 -4.45 -1.69 -3.34
CA MET A 40 -4.21 -2.59 -4.48
C MET A 40 -5.52 -3.06 -5.10
N GLU A 41 -6.50 -3.48 -4.29
CA GLU A 41 -7.83 -3.90 -4.76
C GLU A 41 -8.56 -2.79 -5.51
N SER A 42 -8.33 -1.53 -5.12
CA SER A 42 -8.94 -0.36 -5.75
C SER A 42 -8.05 0.30 -6.81
N ALA A 43 -6.91 -0.29 -7.16
CA ALA A 43 -5.89 0.39 -7.96
C ALA A 43 -6.41 0.81 -9.35
N PHE A 44 -7.34 0.03 -9.92
CA PHE A 44 -7.96 0.29 -11.22
C PHE A 44 -9.08 1.33 -11.19
N TYR A 45 -9.49 1.80 -10.01
CA TYR A 45 -10.38 2.97 -9.89
C TYR A 45 -9.60 4.29 -9.90
N ARG A 46 -8.25 4.23 -9.83
CA ARG A 46 -7.42 5.43 -9.88
C ARG A 46 -7.21 5.90 -11.31
N VAL A 47 -7.12 7.22 -11.47
CA VAL A 47 -6.75 7.86 -12.73
C VAL A 47 -5.24 7.73 -12.96
N THR A 48 -4.45 7.85 -11.90
CA THR A 48 -2.99 7.75 -11.99
C THR A 48 -2.52 6.31 -11.77
N PRO A 49 -1.59 5.81 -12.61
CA PRO A 49 -1.06 4.45 -12.45
C PRO A 49 -0.14 4.35 -11.23
N MET A 50 0.44 5.46 -10.78
CA MET A 50 1.38 5.52 -9.66
C MET A 50 0.71 6.10 -8.40
N LEU A 51 0.89 5.41 -7.28
CA LEU A 51 0.55 5.87 -5.93
C LEU A 51 1.77 5.74 -5.02
N THR A 52 2.02 6.76 -4.20
CA THR A 52 2.99 6.69 -3.11
C THR A 52 2.28 6.45 -1.79
N MET A 53 2.74 5.47 -1.02
CA MET A 53 2.19 5.13 0.29
C MET A 53 3.29 5.26 1.35
N HIS A 54 2.96 5.85 2.49
CA HIS A 54 3.86 6.05 3.62
C HIS A 54 3.30 5.36 4.86
N VAL A 55 4.03 4.36 5.37
CA VAL A 55 3.63 3.48 6.48
C VAL A 55 4.71 3.37 7.55
N GLU A 56 5.61 4.35 7.62
CA GLU A 56 6.68 4.39 8.61
C GLU A 56 6.09 4.45 10.03
N LYS A 57 6.65 3.68 10.97
CA LYS A 57 6.15 3.62 12.38
C LYS A 57 4.69 3.15 12.49
N THR A 58 4.31 2.18 11.67
CA THR A 58 3.00 1.47 11.74
C THR A 58 3.22 -0.01 12.05
N ALA A 59 2.16 -0.83 12.06
CA ALA A 59 2.24 -2.29 12.13
C ALA A 59 2.31 -2.94 10.74
N PHE A 60 2.73 -2.20 9.72
CA PHE A 60 2.88 -2.70 8.36
C PHE A 60 3.99 -3.76 8.27
N ASP A 61 3.68 -4.88 7.63
CA ASP A 61 4.57 -6.03 7.43
C ASP A 61 4.53 -6.43 5.95
N VAL A 62 5.69 -6.39 5.29
CA VAL A 62 5.86 -6.69 3.86
C VAL A 62 5.59 -8.18 3.58
N ASP A 63 6.01 -9.08 4.47
CA ASP A 63 5.81 -10.52 4.31
C ASP A 63 4.34 -10.89 4.50
N GLN A 64 3.64 -10.18 5.38
CA GLN A 64 2.19 -10.29 5.50
C GLN A 64 1.48 -9.84 4.22
N LEU A 65 1.87 -8.68 3.65
CA LEU A 65 1.32 -8.21 2.37
C LEU A 65 1.58 -9.22 1.24
N ASN A 66 2.79 -9.77 1.17
CA ASN A 66 3.17 -10.76 0.17
C ASN A 66 2.28 -12.01 0.25
N ARG A 67 1.99 -12.50 1.46
CA ARG A 67 1.05 -13.62 1.67
C ARG A 67 -0.36 -13.28 1.21
N PHE A 68 -0.83 -12.06 1.44
CA PHE A 68 -2.17 -11.65 1.03
C PHE A 68 -2.34 -11.62 -0.49
N ILE A 69 -1.41 -11.04 -1.25
CA ILE A 69 -1.53 -10.94 -2.72
C ILE A 69 -1.41 -12.30 -3.44
N HIS A 70 -0.82 -13.32 -2.80
CA HIS A 70 -0.76 -14.69 -3.30
C HIS A 70 -1.91 -15.58 -2.76
N SER A 71 -2.77 -15.04 -1.90
CA SER A 71 -3.92 -15.77 -1.36
C SER A 71 -5.00 -15.94 -2.44
N PRO A 72 -5.67 -17.11 -2.54
CA PRO A 72 -6.80 -17.28 -3.44
C PRO A 72 -8.01 -16.40 -3.08
N LEU A 73 -8.01 -15.78 -1.89
CA LEU A 73 -9.04 -14.84 -1.45
C LEU A 73 -8.84 -13.42 -2.02
N PHE A 74 -7.66 -13.14 -2.57
CA PHE A 74 -7.34 -11.84 -3.16
C PHE A 74 -7.86 -11.77 -4.60
N CYS A 75 -8.44 -10.62 -4.97
CA CYS A 75 -8.93 -10.42 -6.33
C CYS A 75 -7.74 -10.14 -7.25
N GLY A 76 -7.41 -11.11 -8.12
CA GLY A 76 -6.20 -11.06 -8.96
C GLY A 76 -4.97 -11.69 -8.28
N PRO A 77 -5.04 -12.97 -7.85
CA PRO A 77 -3.91 -13.63 -7.22
C PRO A 77 -2.74 -13.75 -8.21
N ASN A 78 -1.51 -13.54 -7.74
CA ASN A 78 -0.29 -13.61 -8.54
C ASN A 78 -0.21 -12.58 -9.69
N GLU A 79 -0.96 -11.48 -9.61
CA GLU A 79 -0.87 -10.37 -10.56
C GLU A 79 0.01 -9.22 -10.06
N TRP A 80 0.25 -9.17 -8.74
CA TRP A 80 1.14 -8.23 -8.09
C TRP A 80 2.48 -8.86 -7.76
N GLN A 81 3.55 -8.09 -7.96
CA GLN A 81 4.91 -8.41 -7.55
C GLN A 81 5.39 -7.37 -6.55
N LEU A 82 6.03 -7.82 -5.46
CA LEU A 82 6.68 -6.93 -4.49
C LEU A 82 8.19 -6.97 -4.70
N THR A 83 8.76 -5.81 -5.02
CA THR A 83 10.19 -5.64 -5.25
C THR A 83 10.75 -4.73 -4.14
N PRO A 84 11.63 -5.25 -3.25
CA PRO A 84 12.32 -4.41 -2.28
C PRO A 84 13.11 -3.29 -2.97
N ALA A 85 13.02 -2.07 -2.44
CA ALA A 85 13.70 -0.90 -2.97
C ALA A 85 14.36 -0.10 -1.85
N ALA A 86 15.49 0.53 -2.16
CA ALA A 86 16.15 1.49 -1.28
C ALA A 86 16.24 2.83 -2.02
N ILE A 87 15.47 3.82 -1.57
CA ILE A 87 15.44 5.13 -2.21
C ILE A 87 16.54 5.99 -1.58
N ASN A 88 17.55 6.35 -2.37
CA ASN A 88 18.70 7.12 -1.91
C ASN A 88 18.40 8.62 -1.98
N LEU A 89 18.12 9.23 -0.82
CA LEU A 89 17.90 10.68 -0.66
C LEU A 89 19.00 11.32 0.21
N GLY A 90 20.26 10.88 0.03
CA GLY A 90 21.37 11.18 0.94
C GLY A 90 21.45 10.24 2.16
N TYR A 91 20.37 9.51 2.44
CA TYR A 91 20.33 8.30 3.26
C TYR A 91 19.41 7.27 2.57
N GLY A 92 19.67 5.98 2.75
CA GLY A 92 18.86 4.91 2.16
C GLY A 92 17.54 4.79 2.91
N LYS A 93 16.42 5.10 2.26
CA LYS A 93 15.09 4.91 2.82
C LYS A 93 14.50 3.59 2.33
N PRO A 94 14.15 2.65 3.24
CA PRO A 94 13.59 1.38 2.83
C PRO A 94 12.20 1.60 2.23
N ALA A 95 11.94 0.89 1.14
CA ALA A 95 10.69 0.93 0.42
C ALA A 95 10.41 -0.43 -0.23
N VAL A 96 9.18 -0.62 -0.65
CA VAL A 96 8.75 -1.75 -1.47
C VAL A 96 7.97 -1.19 -2.65
N LEU A 97 8.39 -1.56 -3.86
CA LEU A 97 7.65 -1.29 -5.07
C LEU A 97 6.69 -2.45 -5.30
N ALA A 98 5.39 -2.17 -5.26
CA ALA A 98 4.36 -3.11 -5.66
C ALA A 98 3.95 -2.83 -7.10
N GLU A 99 4.17 -3.79 -7.99
CA GLU A 99 3.89 -3.68 -9.42
C GLU A 99 2.82 -4.67 -9.84
N HIS A 100 1.78 -4.16 -10.51
CA HIS A 100 0.79 -4.97 -11.19
C HIS A 100 1.19 -5.21 -12.65
N LYS A 101 0.82 -6.37 -13.23
CA LYS A 101 1.06 -6.72 -14.65
C LYS A 101 0.55 -5.68 -15.66
N ALA A 102 -0.44 -4.87 -15.25
CA ALA A 102 -1.02 -3.78 -16.06
C ALA A 102 -0.27 -2.44 -15.92
N ALA A 103 0.99 -2.44 -15.45
CA ALA A 103 1.80 -1.25 -15.22
C ALA A 103 1.17 -0.23 -14.23
N VAL A 104 0.42 -0.75 -13.24
CA VAL A 104 -0.09 0.02 -12.10
C VAL A 104 0.82 -0.25 -10.91
N CYS A 105 1.29 0.80 -10.25
CA CYS A 105 2.33 0.70 -9.23
C CYS A 105 1.91 1.39 -7.93
N ILE A 106 2.39 0.83 -6.80
CA ILE A 106 2.35 1.48 -5.50
C ILE A 106 3.76 1.44 -4.91
N LEU A 107 4.36 2.62 -4.71
CA LEU A 107 5.64 2.73 -4.00
C LEU A 107 5.37 2.94 -2.51
N ILE A 108 5.73 1.96 -1.69
CA ILE A 108 5.44 1.91 -0.26
C ILE A 108 6.72 2.20 0.53
N TYR A 109 6.76 3.32 1.26
CA TYR A 109 7.84 3.65 2.18
C TYR A 109 7.55 3.03 3.55
N VAL A 110 8.49 2.21 4.04
CA VAL A 110 8.37 1.45 5.29
C VAL A 110 9.21 2.02 6.42
#